data_AF-A0A1Z7WSJ3-F1
#
_entry.id   AF-A0A1Z7WSJ3-F1
#
_cell.length_a   1.000
_cell.length_b   1.000
_cell.length_c   1.000
_cell.angle_alpha   90.00
_cell.angle_beta   90.00
_cell.angle_gamma   90.00
#
_symmetry.space_group_name_H-M   'P 1'
#
loop_
_entity.id
_entity.type
_entity.pdbx_description
1 polymer ?
#
loop_
_entity_poly.entity_id
_entity_poly.type
_entity_poly.pdbx_seq_one_letter_code
_entity_poly.pdbx_strand_id
1 'polypeptide(L)'
;MPALFEYARIDMPVLFMVLAVLASAIAVIYTKHSGRGQFVEVQHLEQQRDKLNEEWGRLLLEQSTWAGPGRVEQQARVRLKMIVPTAEMTVVIRP
;
A
#
# COMPACT_ATOMS: atom_id res chain seq x y z
N MET A 1 -4.57 -65.62 -25.18
CA MET A 1 -5.29 -64.37 -24.83
C MET A 1 -5.01 -63.83 -23.40
N PRO A 2 -3.80 -63.90 -22.81
CA PRO A 2 -3.51 -63.15 -21.57
C PRO A 2 -2.76 -61.81 -21.79
N ALA A 3 -1.99 -61.67 -22.87
CA ALA A 3 -1.15 -60.49 -23.11
C ALA A 3 -1.92 -59.16 -23.24
N LEU A 4 -3.13 -59.17 -23.81
CA LEU A 4 -3.95 -57.95 -23.98
C LEU A 4 -4.37 -57.33 -22.63
N PHE A 5 -4.61 -58.15 -21.61
CA PHE A 5 -4.96 -57.68 -20.28
C PHE A 5 -3.76 -57.06 -19.54
N GLU A 6 -2.56 -57.51 -19.86
CA GLU A 6 -1.31 -56.99 -19.27
C GLU A 6 -0.94 -55.63 -19.87
N TYR A 7 -1.07 -55.46 -21.18
CA TYR A 7 -0.93 -54.15 -21.82
C TYR A 7 -1.95 -53.14 -21.29
N ALA A 8 -3.25 -53.50 -21.26
CA ALA A 8 -4.29 -52.62 -20.77
C ALA A 8 -4.09 -52.20 -19.29
N ARG A 9 -3.46 -53.05 -18.46
CA ARG A 9 -3.14 -52.74 -17.06
C ARG A 9 -1.99 -51.74 -16.93
N ILE A 10 -1.00 -51.79 -17.82
CA ILE A 10 0.16 -50.87 -17.82
C ILE A 10 -0.18 -49.54 -18.50
N ASP A 11 -1.06 -49.54 -19.51
CA ASP A 11 -1.45 -48.32 -20.23
C ASP A 11 -2.40 -47.42 -19.43
N MET A 12 -3.24 -48.00 -18.57
CA MET A 12 -4.16 -47.26 -17.67
C MET A 12 -3.47 -46.23 -16.75
N PRO A 13 -2.43 -46.57 -15.98
CA PRO A 13 -1.73 -45.59 -15.15
C PRO A 13 -1.00 -44.53 -15.98
N VAL A 14 -0.48 -44.89 -17.17
CA VAL A 14 0.15 -43.93 -18.09
C VAL A 14 -0.88 -42.92 -18.58
N LEU A 15 -2.07 -43.37 -18.99
CA LEU A 15 -3.16 -42.50 -19.40
C LEU A 15 -3.59 -41.56 -18.26
N PHE A 16 -3.71 -42.09 -17.04
CA PHE A 16 -4.03 -41.27 -15.87
C PHE A 16 -2.96 -40.21 -15.60
N MET A 17 -1.68 -40.57 -15.71
CA MET A 17 -0.57 -39.65 -15.50
C MET A 17 -0.54 -38.54 -16.57
N VAL A 18 -0.81 -38.87 -17.83
CA VAL A 18 -0.95 -37.89 -18.92
C VAL A 18 -2.10 -36.93 -18.61
N LEU A 19 -3.26 -37.43 -18.22
CA LEU A 19 -4.41 -36.60 -17.86
C LEU A 19 -4.12 -35.70 -16.64
N ALA A 20 -3.45 -36.23 -15.62
CA ALA A 20 -3.05 -35.46 -14.44
C ALA A 20 -2.07 -34.32 -14.79
N VAL A 21 -1.10 -34.58 -15.67
CA VAL A 21 -0.15 -33.55 -16.14
C VAL A 21 -0.87 -32.48 -16.97
N LEU A 22 -1.79 -32.86 -17.86
CA LEU A 22 -2.58 -31.92 -18.65
C LEU A 22 -3.48 -31.05 -17.76
N ALA A 23 -4.16 -31.66 -16.79
CA ALA A 23 -4.98 -30.94 -15.82
C ALA A 23 -4.14 -29.95 -14.99
N SER A 24 -2.96 -30.36 -14.54
CA SER A 24 -2.01 -29.50 -13.83
C SER A 24 -1.56 -28.31 -14.69
N ALA A 25 -1.18 -28.54 -15.95
CA ALA A 25 -0.77 -27.49 -16.87
C ALA A 25 -1.88 -26.44 -17.07
N ILE A 26 -3.13 -26.88 -17.27
CA ILE A 26 -4.29 -26.00 -17.41
C ILE A 26 -4.53 -25.22 -16.11
N ALA A 27 -4.46 -25.88 -14.96
CA ALA A 27 -4.64 -25.24 -13.65
C ALA A 27 -3.60 -24.14 -13.40
N VAL A 28 -2.33 -24.37 -13.78
CA VAL A 28 -1.27 -23.36 -13.66
C VAL A 28 -1.55 -22.15 -14.57
N ILE A 29 -1.98 -22.39 -15.81
CA ILE A 29 -2.32 -21.29 -16.74
C ILE A 29 -3.50 -20.49 -16.19
N TYR A 30 -4.54 -21.17 -15.71
CA TYR A 30 -5.74 -20.54 -15.16
C TYR A 30 -5.43 -19.68 -13.93
N THR A 31 -4.69 -20.24 -12.96
CA THR A 31 -4.28 -19.51 -11.75
C THR A 31 -3.42 -18.30 -12.08
N LYS A 32 -2.46 -18.45 -13.00
CA LYS A 32 -1.65 -17.32 -13.48
C LYS A 32 -2.49 -16.25 -14.18
N HIS A 33 -3.44 -16.65 -15.03
CA HIS A 33 -4.30 -15.70 -15.74
C HIS A 33 -5.23 -14.95 -14.76
N SER A 34 -5.88 -15.67 -13.85
CA SER A 34 -6.73 -15.08 -12.81
C SER A 34 -5.95 -14.12 -11.90
N GLY A 35 -4.71 -14.47 -11.55
CA GLY A 35 -3.83 -13.62 -10.73
C GLY A 35 -3.47 -12.30 -11.40
N ARG A 36 -3.41 -12.24 -12.75
CA ARG A 36 -3.10 -10.99 -13.46
C ARG A 36 -4.17 -9.92 -13.25
N GLY A 37 -5.45 -10.29 -13.23
CA GLY A 37 -6.54 -9.34 -13.03
C GLY A 37 -6.49 -8.71 -11.63
N GLN A 38 -6.37 -9.56 -10.61
CA GLN A 38 -6.25 -9.12 -9.21
C GLN A 38 -5.00 -8.28 -8.97
N PHE A 39 -3.88 -8.66 -9.59
CA PHE A 39 -2.64 -7.88 -9.51
C PHE A 39 -2.79 -6.48 -10.11
N VAL A 40 -3.46 -6.35 -11.26
CA VAL A 40 -3.73 -5.04 -11.88
C VAL A 40 -4.57 -4.14 -10.97
N GLU A 41 -5.58 -4.71 -10.31
CA GLU A 41 -6.42 -3.95 -9.37
C GLU A 41 -5.62 -3.45 -8.16
N VAL A 42 -4.77 -4.29 -7.58
CA VAL A 42 -3.88 -3.89 -6.48
C VAL A 42 -2.95 -2.76 -6.94
N GLN A 43 -2.30 -2.90 -8.10
CA GLN A 43 -1.43 -1.86 -8.64
C GLN A 43 -2.17 -0.53 -8.88
N HIS A 44 -3.44 -0.59 -9.31
CA HIS A 44 -4.25 0.60 -9.49
C HIS A 44 -4.55 1.30 -8.16
N LEU A 45 -4.93 0.56 -7.13
CA LEU A 45 -5.20 1.10 -5.79
C LEU A 45 -3.95 1.67 -5.13
N GLU A 46 -2.80 1.01 -5.29
CA GLU A 46 -1.51 1.53 -4.82
C GLU A 46 -1.17 2.87 -5.47
N GLN A 47 -1.32 2.99 -6.79
CA GLN A 47 -1.10 4.25 -7.50
C GLN A 47 -2.05 5.37 -7.03
N GLN A 48 -3.31 5.04 -6.72
CA GLN A 48 -4.23 6.03 -6.17
C GLN A 48 -3.77 6.48 -4.78
N ARG A 49 -3.45 5.54 -3.89
CA ARG A 49 -2.95 5.84 -2.55
C ARG A 49 -1.72 6.74 -2.60
N ASP A 50 -0.76 6.43 -3.46
CA ASP A 50 0.49 7.17 -3.56
C ASP A 50 0.25 8.62 -4.03
N LYS A 51 -0.64 8.83 -5.02
CA LYS A 51 -1.07 10.17 -5.44
C LYS A 51 -1.71 10.96 -4.32
N LEU A 52 -2.60 10.33 -3.55
CA LEU A 52 -3.24 10.99 -2.40
C LEU A 52 -2.21 11.35 -1.33
N ASN A 53 -1.21 10.50 -1.10
CA ASN A 53 -0.17 10.75 -0.11
C ASN A 53 0.77 11.89 -0.53
N GLU A 54 1.10 11.98 -1.81
CA GLU A 54 1.84 13.14 -2.37
C GLU A 54 1.06 14.45 -2.19
N GLU A 55 -0.23 14.45 -2.52
CA GLU A 55 -1.10 15.60 -2.33
C GLU A 55 -1.22 16.01 -0.86
N TRP A 56 -1.42 15.03 0.02
CA TRP A 56 -1.45 15.27 1.45
C TRP A 56 -0.13 15.88 1.95
N GLY A 57 1.01 15.36 1.51
CA GLY A 57 2.33 15.90 1.83
C GLY A 57 2.49 17.36 1.38
N ARG A 58 2.05 17.68 0.16
CA ARG A 58 2.04 19.05 -0.36
C ARG A 58 1.17 19.97 0.51
N LEU A 59 -0.06 19.55 0.82
CA LEU A 59 -0.98 20.32 1.67
C LEU A 59 -0.44 20.51 3.09
N LEU A 60 0.26 19.53 3.65
CA LEU A 60 0.87 19.63 4.96
C LEU A 60 2.03 20.65 4.96
N LEU A 61 2.85 20.67 3.91
CA LEU A 61 3.89 21.69 3.73
C LEU A 61 3.31 23.09 3.56
N GLU A 62 2.22 23.20 2.79
CA GLU A 62 1.46 24.45 2.70
C GLU A 62 0.97 24.87 4.10
N GLN A 63 0.25 24.00 4.82
CA GLN A 63 -0.29 24.29 6.15
C GLN A 63 0.78 24.68 7.17
N SER A 64 1.91 23.96 7.22
CA SER A 64 3.01 24.28 8.13
C SER A 64 3.61 25.65 7.85
N THR A 65 3.61 26.10 6.60
CA THR A 65 4.00 27.47 6.23
C THR A 65 3.01 28.49 6.79
N TRP A 66 1.70 28.21 6.72
CA TRP A 66 0.67 29.07 7.34
C TRP A 66 0.70 29.04 8.88
N ALA A 67 1.09 27.92 9.49
CA ALA A 67 1.25 27.78 10.94
C ALA A 67 2.64 28.21 11.44
N GLY A 68 3.47 28.79 10.56
CA GLY A 68 4.82 29.20 10.88
C GLY A 68 4.87 30.15 12.09
N PRO A 69 5.86 30.02 12.99
CA PRO A 69 5.98 30.84 14.21
C PRO A 69 5.86 32.34 13.95
N GLY A 70 6.40 32.83 12.83
CA GLY A 70 6.32 34.24 12.46
C GLY A 70 4.89 34.73 12.17
N ARG A 71 4.03 33.92 11.54
CA ARG A 71 2.63 34.28 11.31
C ARG A 71 1.83 34.24 12.61
N VAL A 72 2.09 33.25 13.47
CA VAL A 72 1.48 33.17 14.81
C VAL A 72 1.89 34.38 15.66
N GLU A 73 3.17 34.75 15.66
CA GLU A 73 3.71 35.91 16.37
C GLU A 73 3.09 37.22 15.85
N GLN A 74 2.99 37.39 14.53
CA GLN A 74 2.35 38.57 13.94
C GLN A 74 0.87 38.66 14.32
N GLN A 75 0.13 37.55 14.25
CA GLN A 75 -1.28 37.50 14.68
C GLN A 75 -1.43 37.79 16.18
N ALA A 76 -0.54 37.28 17.03
CA ALA A 76 -0.54 37.54 18.47
C ALA A 76 -0.26 39.02 18.78
N ARG A 77 0.70 39.65 18.10
CA ARG A 77 0.97 41.08 18.24
C ARG A 77 -0.19 41.95 17.76
N VAL A 78 -0.80 41.61 16.61
CA VAL A 78 -1.86 42.45 16.00
C VAL A 78 -3.21 42.25 16.69
N ARG A 79 -3.64 41.01 16.92
CA ARG A 79 -4.98 40.71 17.45
C ARG A 79 -5.04 40.72 18.97
N LEU A 80 -4.02 40.18 19.63
CA LEU A 80 -3.98 40.04 21.09
C LEU A 80 -3.13 41.12 21.76
N LYS A 81 -2.50 42.02 21.00
CA LYS A 81 -1.59 43.06 21.49
C LYS A 81 -0.46 42.49 22.37
N MET A 82 -0.07 41.24 22.12
CA MET A 82 1.00 40.59 22.88
C MET A 82 2.35 41.26 22.59
N ILE A 83 3.15 41.41 23.64
CA ILE A 83 4.52 41.93 23.58
C ILE A 83 5.50 40.87 24.08
N VAL A 84 6.76 40.99 23.69
CA VAL A 84 7.82 40.14 24.27
C VAL A 84 8.10 40.70 25.67
N PRO A 85 7.97 39.89 26.74
CA PRO A 85 8.21 40.36 28.09
C PRO A 85 9.69 40.75 28.27
N THR A 86 9.93 41.84 28.99
CA THR A 86 11.28 42.24 29.41
C THR A 86 11.68 41.50 30.69
N ALA A 87 12.95 41.56 31.06
CA ALA A 87 13.44 40.93 32.30
C ALA A 87 12.66 41.36 33.56
N GLU A 88 12.18 42.61 33.58
CA GLU A 88 11.36 43.18 34.65
C GLU A 88 9.96 42.55 34.76
N MET A 89 9.46 41.93 33.70
CA MET A 89 8.13 41.30 33.62
C MET A 89 8.17 39.79 33.91
N THR A 90 9.33 39.23 34.27
CA THR A 90 9.54 37.77 34.38
C THR A 90 9.85 37.36 35.83
N VAL A 91 9.17 36.34 36.35
CA VAL A 91 9.39 35.81 37.71
C VAL A 91 9.80 34.33 37.65
N VAL A 92 10.88 33.96 38.34
CA VAL A 92 11.37 32.57 38.40
C VAL A 92 10.71 31.85 39.58
N ILE A 93 9.98 30.77 39.29
CA ILE A 93 9.39 29.90 40.31
C ILE A 93 10.33 28.71 40.51
N ARG A 94 10.76 28.44 41.75
CA ARG A 94 11.53 27.24 42.10
C ARG A 94 10.55 26.10 42.47
N PRO A 95 10.83 24.85 42.05
CA PRO A 95 9.97 23.70 42.33
C PRO A 95 9.87 23.38 43.82
#